data_AF-K1TMD6-F1
#
_entry.id   AF-K1TMD6-F1
#
_cell.length_a   1.000
_cell.length_b   1.000
_cell.length_c   1.000
_cell.angle_alpha   90.00
_cell.angle_beta   90.00
_cell.angle_gamma   90.00
#
_symmetry.space_group_name_H-M   'P 1'
#
loop_
_entity.id
_entity.type
_entity.pdbx_description
1 polymer ?
#
loop_
_entity_poly.entity_id
_entity_poly.type
_entity_poly.pdbx_seq_one_letter_code
_entity_poly.pdbx_strand_id
1 'polypeptide(L)'
;ENRLFESIVCTIPIKQGERIRALHDDRRGNLWIGTTYHLFRYSLEEGRLTTVCDDVGFINAIVSSNEGVVYFATESRGLWRISGESRLQIKDTGENYSVLTVAPDNNLWVGTKQGNVYSYSSDTNDFISRTKDCGLTGDAVLDIKSDDDGNLWILTSQRVMVYHPGTHIFT
;
A
#
# COMPACT_ATOMS: atom_id res chain seq x y z
N GLU A 1 29.14 -28.36 -0.29
CA GLU A 1 28.27 -27.49 0.53
C GLU A 1 27.43 -26.64 -0.41
N ASN A 2 26.12 -26.83 -0.41
CA ASN A 2 25.17 -25.96 -1.14
C ASN A 2 23.75 -26.29 -0.63
N ARG A 3 23.37 -25.73 0.51
CA ARG A 3 21.97 -25.70 0.95
C ARG A 3 21.37 -24.38 0.48
N LEU A 4 21.07 -24.27 -0.81
CA LEU A 4 20.49 -23.08 -1.43
C LEU A 4 18.95 -23.06 -1.39
N PHE A 5 18.31 -23.88 -0.56
CA PHE A 5 16.87 -23.84 -0.35
C PHE A 5 16.60 -23.93 1.14
N GLU A 6 16.50 -22.77 1.78
CA GLU A 6 15.99 -22.66 3.13
C GLU A 6 14.48 -22.91 3.15
N SER A 7 14.07 -23.51 4.25
CA SER A 7 12.77 -24.04 4.63
C SER A 7 11.56 -23.19 4.22
N ILE A 8 10.44 -23.88 3.94
CA ILE A 8 9.11 -23.28 3.91
C ILE A 8 8.90 -22.48 5.21
N VAL A 9 8.81 -21.15 5.09
CA VAL A 9 8.62 -20.23 6.23
C VAL A 9 7.19 -20.33 6.78
N CYS A 10 6.19 -20.35 5.89
CA CYS A 10 4.81 -20.66 6.24
C CYS A 10 4.01 -21.15 5.03
N THR A 11 2.90 -21.83 5.29
CA THR A 11 1.89 -22.17 4.28
C THR A 11 0.65 -21.36 4.57
N ILE A 12 0.23 -20.53 3.61
CA ILE A 12 -0.99 -19.73 3.74
C ILE A 12 -2.20 -20.64 3.47
N PRO A 13 -3.22 -20.64 4.35
CA PRO A 13 -4.44 -21.44 4.16
C PRO A 13 -5.36 -20.78 3.13
N ILE A 14 -4.91 -20.73 1.87
CA ILE A 14 -5.61 -20.11 0.75
C ILE A 14 -6.83 -20.97 0.38
N LYS A 15 -8.02 -20.37 0.31
CA LYS A 15 -9.23 -21.06 -0.17
C LYS A 15 -9.17 -21.25 -1.69
N GLN A 16 -9.94 -22.21 -2.22
CA GLN A 16 -9.97 -22.46 -3.67
C GLN A 16 -10.32 -21.18 -4.45
N GLY A 17 -9.44 -20.77 -5.38
CA GLY A 17 -9.61 -19.56 -6.20
C GLY A 17 -8.96 -18.29 -5.64
N GLU A 18 -8.52 -18.30 -4.38
CA GLU A 18 -7.78 -17.20 -3.78
C GLU A 18 -6.29 -17.24 -4.22
N ARG A 19 -5.66 -16.08 -4.33
CA ARG A 19 -4.27 -15.92 -4.77
C ARG A 19 -3.54 -14.98 -3.82
N ILE A 20 -2.26 -15.24 -3.57
CA ILE A 20 -1.38 -14.23 -2.97
C ILE A 20 -1.10 -13.18 -4.04
N ARG A 21 -1.21 -11.91 -3.66
CA ARG A 21 -1.12 -10.76 -4.58
C ARG A 21 -0.09 -9.73 -4.14
N ALA A 22 0.09 -9.58 -2.83
CA ALA A 22 1.00 -8.61 -2.26
C ALA A 22 1.80 -9.22 -1.10
N LEU A 23 3.04 -8.77 -0.97
CA LEU A 23 3.95 -9.13 0.11
C LEU A 23 4.65 -7.86 0.58
N HIS A 24 4.69 -7.63 1.88
CA HIS A 24 5.34 -6.46 2.45
C HIS A 24 6.03 -6.80 3.78
N ASP A 25 7.32 -6.52 3.88
CA ASP A 25 8.08 -6.57 5.12
C ASP A 25 7.97 -5.22 5.83
N ASP A 26 7.41 -5.21 7.04
CA ASP A 26 7.25 -3.98 7.81
C ASP A 26 8.55 -3.51 8.50
N ARG A 27 9.65 -4.26 8.34
CA ARG A 27 10.96 -4.06 8.98
C ARG A 27 10.92 -4.09 10.50
N ARG A 28 9.82 -4.58 11.07
CA ARG A 28 9.55 -4.70 12.51
C ARG A 28 9.29 -6.16 12.91
N GLY A 29 9.73 -7.10 12.07
CA GLY A 29 9.63 -8.52 12.32
C GLY A 29 8.32 -9.15 11.84
N ASN A 30 7.50 -8.43 11.07
CA ASN A 30 6.31 -9.02 10.45
C ASN A 30 6.33 -8.97 8.94
N LEU A 31 5.89 -10.07 8.35
CA LEU A 31 5.60 -10.17 6.94
C LEU A 31 4.09 -10.09 6.72
N TRP A 32 3.65 -9.06 6.00
CA TRP A 32 2.27 -8.82 5.63
C TRP A 32 1.99 -9.43 4.26
N ILE A 33 0.95 -10.24 4.17
CA ILE A 33 0.65 -11.06 3.01
C ILE A 33 -0.78 -10.77 2.60
N GLY A 34 -0.94 -10.08 1.48
CA GLY A 34 -2.23 -9.72 0.92
C GLY A 34 -2.68 -10.73 -0.12
N THR A 35 -3.92 -11.19 -0.01
CA THR A 35 -4.51 -12.12 -0.95
C THR A 35 -5.72 -11.52 -1.67
N THR A 36 -6.43 -12.35 -2.43
CA THR A 36 -7.73 -11.99 -3.02
C THR A 36 -8.78 -11.57 -1.98
N TYR A 37 -8.71 -12.04 -0.73
CA TYR A 37 -9.77 -11.80 0.26
C TYR A 37 -9.28 -11.51 1.66
N HIS A 38 -8.07 -11.94 2.01
CA HIS A 38 -7.55 -11.91 3.37
C HIS A 38 -6.24 -11.14 3.42
N LEU A 39 -6.04 -10.46 4.54
CA LEU A 39 -4.72 -9.97 4.92
C LEU A 39 -4.20 -10.86 6.03
N PHE A 40 -3.04 -11.47 5.81
CA PHE A 40 -2.33 -12.22 6.83
C PHE A 40 -1.12 -11.45 7.34
N ARG A 41 -0.75 -11.72 8.59
CA ARG A 41 0.50 -11.29 9.20
C ARG A 41 1.24 -12.52 9.71
N TYR A 42 2.46 -12.71 9.24
CA TYR A 42 3.38 -13.71 9.75
C TYR A 42 4.42 -13.03 10.66
N SER A 43 4.44 -13.39 11.94
CA SER A 43 5.48 -12.94 12.87
C SER A 43 6.72 -13.81 12.69
N LEU A 44 7.85 -13.19 12.35
CA LEU A 44 9.14 -13.86 12.19
C LEU A 44 9.68 -14.38 13.52
N GLU A 45 9.41 -13.67 14.63
CA GLU A 45 9.86 -14.04 15.97
C GLU A 45 9.09 -15.26 16.49
N GLU A 46 7.77 -15.26 16.37
CA GLU A 46 6.91 -16.33 16.87
C GLU A 46 6.78 -17.49 15.88
N GLY A 47 7.22 -17.31 14.62
CA GLY A 47 6.99 -18.26 13.53
C GLY A 47 5.51 -18.50 13.25
N ARG A 48 4.65 -17.50 13.52
CA ARG A 48 3.19 -17.66 13.57
C ARG A 48 2.48 -16.83 12.50
N LEU A 49 1.64 -17.49 11.72
CA LEU A 49 0.71 -16.85 10.79
C LEU A 49 -0.60 -16.51 11.50
N THR A 50 -1.09 -15.29 11.30
CA THR A 50 -2.37 -14.80 11.82
C THR A 50 -3.17 -14.18 10.70
N THR A 51 -4.48 -14.45 10.65
CA THR A 51 -5.40 -13.71 9.80
C THR A 51 -5.72 -12.39 10.48
N VAL A 52 -5.44 -11.28 9.80
CA VAL A 52 -5.67 -9.92 10.33
C VAL A 52 -6.99 -9.35 9.81
N CYS A 53 -7.31 -9.59 8.55
CA CYS A 53 -8.59 -9.18 7.96
C CYS A 53 -9.16 -10.29 7.08
N ASP A 54 -10.49 -10.41 7.10
CA ASP A 54 -11.27 -11.31 6.24
C ASP A 54 -12.18 -10.49 5.32
N ASP A 55 -12.41 -10.98 4.10
CA ASP A 55 -13.32 -10.38 3.10
C ASP A 55 -13.06 -8.89 2.82
N VAL A 56 -11.79 -8.49 2.70
CA VAL A 56 -11.41 -7.12 2.33
C VAL A 56 -11.28 -6.91 0.83
N GLY A 57 -11.68 -7.91 0.03
CA GLY A 57 -11.50 -7.87 -1.43
C GLY A 57 -10.03 -7.97 -1.84
N PHE A 58 -9.78 -7.75 -3.13
CA PHE A 58 -8.52 -8.14 -3.76
C PHE A 58 -7.45 -7.14 -3.37
N ILE A 59 -6.50 -7.56 -2.53
CA ILE A 59 -5.43 -6.68 -2.06
C ILE A 59 -4.40 -6.51 -3.17
N ASN A 60 -4.12 -5.27 -3.53
CA ASN A 60 -3.18 -4.92 -4.60
C ASN A 60 -1.81 -4.50 -4.08
N ALA A 61 -1.80 -3.76 -2.97
CA ALA A 61 -0.58 -3.20 -2.40
C ALA A 61 -0.69 -3.12 -0.88
N ILE A 62 0.46 -3.27 -0.22
CA ILE A 62 0.62 -3.12 1.23
C ILE A 62 1.89 -2.29 1.43
N VAL A 63 1.83 -1.32 2.35
CA VAL A 63 2.98 -0.54 2.81
C VAL A 63 2.88 -0.28 4.31
N SER A 64 3.99 0.04 4.95
CA SER A 64 4.03 0.42 6.35
C SER A 64 4.75 1.75 6.53
N SER A 65 4.27 2.58 7.46
CA SER A 65 5.00 3.76 7.92
C SER A 65 6.15 3.36 8.86
N ASN A 66 7.06 4.30 9.10
CA ASN A 66 8.15 4.11 10.06
C ASN A 66 7.63 3.90 11.49
N GLU A 67 6.42 4.36 11.80
CA GLU A 67 5.76 4.20 13.10
C GLU A 67 5.08 2.84 13.28
N GLY A 68 5.06 2.00 12.23
CA GLY A 68 4.44 0.68 12.27
C GLY A 68 2.94 0.68 11.92
N VAL A 69 2.41 1.79 11.39
CA VAL A 69 1.06 1.82 10.81
C VAL A 69 1.12 1.12 9.46
N VAL A 70 0.22 0.18 9.21
CA VAL A 70 0.15 -0.56 7.95
C VAL A 70 -1.04 -0.10 7.13
N TYR A 71 -0.80 0.15 5.86
CA TYR A 71 -1.82 0.53 4.89
C TYR A 71 -1.91 -0.54 3.82
N PHE A 72 -3.12 -0.83 3.37
CA PHE A 72 -3.32 -1.70 2.23
C PHE A 72 -4.45 -1.23 1.33
N ALA A 73 -4.25 -1.40 0.04
CA ALA A 73 -5.15 -0.98 -1.03
C ALA A 73 -5.84 -2.19 -1.65
N THR A 74 -7.11 -2.03 -1.98
CA THR A 74 -7.93 -3.10 -2.54
C THR A 74 -8.56 -2.67 -3.86
N GLU A 75 -8.89 -3.63 -4.73
CA GLU A 75 -9.50 -3.34 -6.04
C GLU A 75 -10.89 -2.70 -5.94
N SER A 76 -11.66 -3.00 -4.88
CA SER A 76 -13.08 -2.63 -4.81
C SER A 76 -13.64 -2.38 -3.41
N ARG A 77 -12.83 -2.54 -2.35
CA ARG A 77 -13.25 -2.29 -0.97
C ARG A 77 -12.42 -1.21 -0.30
N GLY A 78 -11.87 -0.31 -1.10
CA GLY A 78 -11.23 0.88 -0.60
C GLY A 78 -9.82 0.71 -0.05
N LEU A 79 -9.40 1.75 0.68
CA LEU A 79 -8.10 1.87 1.34
C LEU A 79 -8.25 1.64 2.83
N TRP A 80 -7.35 0.85 3.40
CA TRP A 80 -7.40 0.45 4.80
C TRP A 80 -6.15 0.83 5.56
N ARG A 81 -6.32 1.03 6.86
CA ARG A 81 -5.27 1.32 7.84
C ARG A 81 -5.36 0.34 9.00
N ILE A 82 -4.20 -0.12 9.46
CA ILE A 82 -4.03 -0.95 10.65
C ILE A 82 -3.04 -0.27 11.58
N SER A 83 -3.44 -0.10 12.83
CA SER A 83 -2.61 0.49 13.89
C SER A 83 -2.78 -0.35 15.16
N GLY A 84 -1.79 -1.19 15.45
CA GLY A 84 -1.93 -2.24 16.46
C GLY A 84 -3.06 -3.21 16.09
N GLU A 85 -4.04 -3.38 16.98
CA GLU A 85 -5.22 -4.22 16.76
C GLU A 85 -6.38 -3.49 16.07
N SER A 86 -6.28 -2.16 15.93
CA SER A 86 -7.32 -1.34 15.31
C SER A 86 -7.22 -1.37 13.79
N ARG A 87 -8.38 -1.53 13.15
CA ARG A 87 -8.56 -1.61 11.70
C ARG A 87 -9.56 -0.55 11.28
N LEU A 88 -9.21 0.27 10.29
CA LEU A 88 -10.03 1.36 9.79
C LEU A 88 -10.05 1.35 8.26
N GLN A 89 -11.24 1.39 7.66
CA GLN A 89 -11.39 1.71 6.24
C GLN A 89 -11.31 3.24 6.10
N ILE A 90 -10.22 3.75 5.53
CA ILE A 90 -9.98 5.19 5.37
C ILE A 90 -10.96 5.77 4.35
N LYS A 91 -11.09 5.10 3.20
CA LYS A 91 -11.90 5.59 2.10
C LYS A 91 -12.40 4.45 1.23
N ASP A 92 -13.67 4.51 0.88
CA ASP A 92 -14.29 3.69 -0.15
C ASP A 92 -14.94 4.62 -1.19
N THR A 93 -14.25 4.84 -2.31
CA THR A 93 -14.75 5.62 -3.45
C THR A 93 -15.29 4.71 -4.56
N GLY A 94 -15.24 3.38 -4.38
CA GLY A 94 -15.43 2.42 -5.47
C GLY A 94 -14.29 2.40 -6.50
N GLU A 95 -13.19 3.12 -6.23
CA GLU A 95 -12.01 3.10 -7.09
C GLU A 95 -11.13 1.88 -6.83
N ASN A 96 -10.36 1.52 -7.85
CA ASN A 96 -9.38 0.45 -7.76
C ASN A 96 -8.05 1.04 -7.32
N TYR A 97 -7.87 1.11 -6.00
CA TYR A 97 -6.60 1.51 -5.40
C TYR A 97 -5.56 0.43 -5.70
N SER A 98 -4.53 0.83 -6.43
CA SER A 98 -3.63 -0.12 -7.09
C SER A 98 -2.23 -0.10 -6.54
N VAL A 99 -1.76 1.05 -6.06
CA VAL A 99 -0.39 1.24 -5.57
C VAL A 99 -0.37 2.21 -4.40
N LEU A 100 0.60 2.01 -3.51
CA LEU A 100 0.80 2.78 -2.30
C LEU A 100 2.29 3.09 -2.12
N THR A 101 2.60 4.27 -1.59
CA THR A 101 3.92 4.58 -1.03
C THR A 101 3.75 5.50 0.18
N VAL A 102 4.66 5.41 1.15
CA VAL A 102 4.74 6.35 2.27
C VAL A 102 5.92 7.28 2.01
N ALA A 103 5.67 8.59 2.01
CA ALA A 103 6.72 9.60 1.85
C ALA A 103 7.45 9.88 3.18
N PRO A 104 8.63 10.53 3.17
CA PRO A 104 9.39 10.84 4.38
C PRO A 104 8.63 11.69 5.42
N ASP A 105 7.63 12.44 4.99
CA ASP A 105 6.72 13.23 5.83
C ASP A 105 5.59 12.40 6.47
N ASN A 106 5.66 11.07 6.37
CA ASN A 106 4.64 10.10 6.78
C ASN A 106 3.30 10.19 6.04
N ASN A 107 3.17 11.03 5.01
CA ASN A 107 1.97 11.03 4.18
C ASN A 107 1.94 9.79 3.28
N LEU A 108 0.77 9.17 3.24
CA LEU A 108 0.51 8.07 2.33
C LEU A 108 0.09 8.63 0.97
N TRP A 109 0.70 8.11 -0.09
CA TRP A 109 0.36 8.40 -1.47
C TRP A 109 -0.25 7.17 -2.12
N VAL A 110 -1.35 7.39 -2.84
CA VAL A 110 -2.20 6.33 -3.37
C VAL A 110 -2.45 6.57 -4.85
N GLY A 111 -2.20 5.56 -5.69
CA GLY A 111 -2.49 5.60 -7.12
C GLY A 111 -3.60 4.62 -7.50
N THR A 112 -4.49 5.03 -8.42
CA THR A 112 -5.61 4.20 -8.89
C THR A 112 -5.45 3.73 -10.34
N LYS A 113 -6.12 2.62 -10.69
CA LYS A 113 -6.24 2.19 -12.09
C LYS A 113 -7.05 3.17 -12.94
N GLN A 114 -7.89 3.99 -12.32
CA GLN A 114 -8.66 5.05 -12.97
C GLN A 114 -7.80 6.29 -13.29
N GLY A 115 -6.54 6.32 -12.84
CA GLY A 115 -5.61 7.40 -13.12
C GLY A 115 -5.66 8.56 -12.13
N ASN A 116 -6.16 8.31 -10.93
CA ASN A 116 -6.16 9.28 -9.83
C ASN A 116 -4.98 9.07 -8.89
N VAL A 117 -4.52 10.17 -8.31
CA VAL A 117 -3.55 10.17 -7.20
C VAL A 117 -4.16 10.90 -6.02
N TYR A 118 -4.00 10.32 -4.84
CA TYR A 118 -4.45 10.88 -3.57
C TYR A 118 -3.29 10.93 -2.57
N SER A 119 -3.34 11.93 -1.70
CA SER A 119 -2.52 12.00 -0.49
C SER A 119 -3.40 11.81 0.74
N TYR A 120 -2.96 11.02 1.70
CA TYR A 120 -3.61 10.81 2.98
C TYR A 120 -2.67 11.12 4.15
N SER A 121 -3.12 11.98 5.07
CA SER A 121 -2.44 12.22 6.35
C SER A 121 -3.22 11.55 7.48
N SER A 122 -2.56 10.70 8.26
CA SER A 122 -3.21 10.09 9.44
C SER A 122 -3.43 11.06 10.59
N ASP A 123 -2.67 12.16 10.64
CA ASP A 123 -2.70 13.11 11.75
C ASP A 123 -3.91 14.03 11.65
N THR A 124 -4.19 14.52 10.44
CA THR A 124 -5.37 15.35 10.17
C THR A 124 -6.57 14.54 9.68
N ASN A 125 -6.36 13.27 9.33
CA ASN A 125 -7.32 12.40 8.67
C ASN A 125 -7.83 12.95 7.32
N ASP A 126 -7.02 13.77 6.65
CA ASP A 126 -7.35 14.34 5.35
C ASP A 126 -7.02 13.37 4.23
N PHE A 127 -7.98 13.13 3.34
CA PHE A 127 -7.82 12.38 2.10
C PHE A 127 -8.08 13.31 0.91
N ILE A 128 -7.01 13.74 0.24
CA ILE A 128 -7.04 14.84 -0.73
C ILE A 128 -6.65 14.31 -2.11
N SER A 129 -7.42 14.67 -3.14
CA SER A 129 -7.04 14.39 -4.53
C SER A 129 -5.91 15.30 -4.95
N ARG A 130 -4.85 14.68 -5.47
CA ARG A 130 -3.64 15.33 -6.01
C ARG A 130 -3.49 15.08 -7.51
N THR A 131 -4.48 14.47 -8.16
CA THR A 131 -4.44 14.13 -9.59
C THR A 131 -4.03 15.31 -10.47
N LYS A 132 -4.66 16.48 -10.26
CA LYS A 132 -4.34 17.69 -11.04
C LYS A 132 -2.98 18.28 -10.69
N ASP A 133 -2.62 18.27 -9.40
CA ASP A 133 -1.32 18.75 -8.90
C ASP A 133 -0.18 17.94 -9.54
N CYS A 134 -0.38 16.63 -9.70
CA CYS A 134 0.56 15.71 -10.37
C CYS A 134 0.49 15.76 -11.91
N GLY A 135 -0.32 16.64 -12.51
CA GLY A 135 -0.45 16.76 -13.96
C GLY A 135 -1.07 15.54 -14.67
N LEU A 136 -1.81 14.70 -13.93
CA LEU A 136 -2.42 13.48 -14.46
C LEU A 136 -3.74 13.77 -15.19
N THR A 137 -3.94 13.10 -16.32
CA THR A 137 -5.11 13.28 -17.20
C THR A 137 -5.97 12.02 -17.33
N GLY A 138 -5.83 11.05 -16.42
CA GLY A 138 -6.63 9.83 -16.37
C GLY A 138 -5.93 8.55 -16.84
N ASP A 139 -4.63 8.59 -17.15
CA ASP A 139 -3.84 7.37 -17.38
C ASP A 139 -3.67 6.58 -16.08
N ALA A 140 -3.90 5.26 -16.15
CA ALA A 140 -3.78 4.37 -15.00
C ALA A 140 -2.43 4.53 -14.31
N VAL A 141 -2.44 4.74 -13.00
CA VAL A 141 -1.22 4.77 -12.19
C VAL A 141 -0.78 3.33 -11.95
N LEU A 142 0.47 3.03 -12.31
CA LEU A 142 1.04 1.69 -12.26
C LEU A 142 2.04 1.51 -11.12
N ASP A 143 2.73 2.57 -10.72
CA ASP A 143 3.59 2.60 -9.53
C ASP A 143 3.79 4.04 -9.04
N ILE A 144 4.06 4.18 -7.74
CA ILE A 144 4.51 5.43 -7.13
C ILE A 144 5.67 5.08 -6.20
N LYS A 145 6.78 5.82 -6.30
CA LYS A 145 7.91 5.74 -5.38
C LYS A 145 8.24 7.11 -4.84
N SER A 146 8.37 7.22 -3.53
CA SER A 146 8.95 8.39 -2.87
C SER A 146 10.47 8.24 -2.84
N ASP A 147 11.19 9.35 -3.09
CA ASP A 147 12.60 9.47 -2.76
C ASP A 147 12.82 10.14 -1.39
N ASP A 148 14.07 10.21 -0.96
CA ASP A 148 14.46 10.75 0.35
C ASP A 148 14.22 12.26 0.48
N ASP A 149 14.15 12.98 -0.65
CA ASP A 149 13.81 14.41 -0.70
C ASP A 149 12.28 14.64 -0.70
N GLY A 150 11.49 13.56 -0.69
CA GLY A 150 10.03 13.59 -0.70
C GLY A 150 9.42 13.82 -2.08
N ASN A 151 10.19 13.75 -3.17
CA ASN A 151 9.62 13.76 -4.50
C ASN A 151 8.95 12.42 -4.80
N LEU A 152 7.93 12.47 -5.63
CA LEU A 152 7.20 11.28 -6.06
C LEU A 152 7.50 10.99 -7.52
N TRP A 153 8.00 9.80 -7.77
CA TRP A 153 8.17 9.21 -9.09
C TRP A 153 6.93 8.40 -9.41
N ILE A 154 6.11 8.91 -10.32
CA ILE A 154 4.82 8.36 -10.70
C ILE A 154 4.94 7.71 -12.07
N LEU A 155 4.76 6.39 -12.12
CA LEU A 155 4.65 5.63 -13.36
C LEU A 155 3.18 5.50 -13.74
N THR A 156 2.84 5.91 -14.95
CA THR A 156 1.53 5.67 -15.57
C THR A 156 1.65 4.66 -16.71
N SER A 157 0.53 4.30 -17.34
CA SER A 157 0.52 3.47 -18.55
C SER A 157 1.31 4.06 -19.73
N GLN A 158 1.56 5.37 -19.74
CA GLN A 158 2.18 6.06 -20.88
C GLN A 158 3.45 6.86 -20.53
N ARG A 159 3.66 7.20 -19.26
CA ARG A 159 4.69 8.18 -18.85
C ARG A 159 5.29 7.82 -17.49
N VAL A 160 6.50 8.31 -17.26
CA VAL A 160 7.08 8.46 -15.92
C VAL A 160 7.16 9.96 -15.64
N MET A 161 6.67 10.39 -14.48
CA MET A 161 6.60 11.79 -14.09
C MET A 161 7.18 11.95 -12.69
N VAL A 162 7.73 13.12 -12.41
CA VAL A 162 8.13 13.52 -11.05
C VAL A 162 7.18 14.60 -10.56
N TYR A 163 6.68 14.44 -9.34
CA TYR A 163 5.92 15.45 -8.62
C TYR A 163 6.71 15.89 -7.39
N HIS A 164 6.71 17.19 -7.13
CA HIS A 164 7.46 17.81 -6.02
C HIS A 164 6.45 18.41 -5.02
N PRO A 165 6.03 17.66 -3.98
CA PRO A 165 5.04 18.14 -3.01
C PRO A 165 5.50 19.40 -2.25
N GLY A 166 6.82 19.61 -2.15
CA GLY A 166 7.44 20.70 -1.39
C GLY A 166 7.79 21.97 -2.18
N THR A 167 7.59 22.04 -3.50
CA THR A 167 8.01 23.23 -4.29
C THR A 167 6.96 24.34 -4.40
N HIS A 168 5.90 24.33 -3.58
CA HIS A 168 5.12 25.54 -3.37
C HIS A 168 5.87 26.49 -2.42
N ILE A 169 6.99 27.04 -2.92
CA ILE A 169 7.51 28.30 -2.40
C ILE A 169 6.42 29.33 -2.73
N PHE A 170 5.64 29.70 -1.72
CA PHE A 170 4.81 30.88 -1.78
C PHE A 170 5.71 32.07 -2.12
N THR A 171 5.59 32.61 -3.34
CA THR A 171 5.97 34.00 -3.65
C THR A 171 4.88 34.95 -3.20
#